data_AF-A0A8X8X847-F1
#
_entry.id   AF-A0A8X8X847-F1
#
_cell.length_a   1.000
_cell.length_b   1.000
_cell.length_c   1.000
_cell.angle_alpha   90.00
_cell.angle_beta   90.00
_cell.angle_gamma   90.00
#
_symmetry.space_group_name_H-M   'P 1'
#
loop_
_entity.id
_entity.type
_entity.pdbx_description
1 polymer ?
#
loop_
_entity_poly.entity_id
_entity_poly.type
_entity_poly.pdbx_seq_one_letter_code
_entity_poly.pdbx_strand_id
1 'polypeptide(L)'
;MFFKLLVNSTNHVDINRTSTTHLTHHQITMEFPSLLLSLQILIPTLIFLTLILTKKRAPKLPPGPRRIPVLGNMHNMISGEAPHRLLHKLSQKFGPVMHLQLGEVSVAVISSPEAAKQVMKTHDIHFASRSPIIVAEIISYGCTSITFSPYGEYWRQLRKITTLELLSMKRVQSFRWLREKVFVDLARKFAGAGAEVNFSKKFNAATFGLISRAALGDGTKQVESLHPMINELAELSAGFDIADVFPSVKLFQWMSRLKKRVLVIHKDIDRILEEVIHQHRIANNDEHHEDILDVLLKYQQDGLDFSLTKDNVKSVIVDLDMEDGFGLTARRLKQLYLVSGQLQLLIVTSAPYGHYWRHLRKICTLELLSAKRVHSFRSLRERVFLDLALRIASNEKSPINLTAELYASTYALISRATLGERAKEHEALIPILEEVMECAAGFYVAEFFPSIKFLQGVSGLRKRVGGLHREIDEILEDVIRQHRGVEADERGEH
;
A
#
# COMPACT_ATOMS: atom_id res chain seq x y z
N MET A 1 -35.36 8.82 -2.92
CA MET A 1 -35.82 9.78 -3.95
C MET A 1 -36.59 9.12 -5.10
N PHE A 2 -36.35 7.83 -5.44
CA PHE A 2 -37.16 7.11 -6.44
C PHE A 2 -38.53 6.59 -5.95
N PHE A 3 -38.73 6.45 -4.63
CA PHE A 3 -40.02 5.99 -4.07
C PHE A 3 -41.07 7.11 -3.84
N LYS A 4 -40.71 8.38 -4.10
CA LYS A 4 -41.62 9.54 -3.92
C LYS A 4 -42.27 10.04 -5.22
N LEU A 5 -41.87 9.50 -6.38
CA LEU A 5 -42.34 9.93 -7.70
C LEU A 5 -43.46 9.05 -8.29
N LEU A 6 -43.75 7.88 -7.70
CA LEU A 6 -44.81 6.99 -8.17
C LEU A 6 -46.17 7.22 -7.50
N VAL A 7 -46.26 8.14 -6.52
CA VAL A 7 -47.50 8.40 -5.76
C VAL A 7 -48.22 9.68 -6.20
N ASN A 8 -47.62 10.53 -7.05
CA ASN A 8 -48.16 11.87 -7.35
C ASN A 8 -48.79 12.04 -8.74
N SER A 9 -49.04 10.97 -9.50
CA SER A 9 -49.55 11.08 -10.89
C SER A 9 -51.00 10.63 -11.10
N THR A 10 -51.80 10.48 -10.04
CA THR A 10 -53.23 10.12 -10.20
C THR A 10 -54.09 10.93 -9.24
N ASN A 11 -54.24 12.23 -9.52
CA ASN A 11 -55.31 13.05 -8.96
C ASN A 11 -55.77 14.04 -10.03
N HIS A 12 -56.63 13.55 -10.93
CA HIS A 12 -57.73 14.29 -11.55
C HIS A 12 -58.41 13.33 -12.53
N VAL A 13 -59.55 12.76 -12.13
CA VAL A 13 -60.77 12.59 -12.95
C VAL A 13 -61.88 12.11 -11.98
N ASP A 14 -62.96 12.88 -11.95
CA ASP A 14 -64.16 12.67 -11.16
C ASP A 14 -65.00 11.45 -11.58
N ILE A 15 -65.50 10.75 -10.55
CA ILE A 15 -66.90 10.34 -10.32
C ILE A 15 -67.69 9.81 -11.53
N ASN A 16 -67.70 8.48 -11.70
CA ASN A 16 -68.92 7.63 -11.81
C ASN A 16 -68.62 6.24 -12.40
N ARG A 17 -68.43 5.23 -11.54
CA ARG A 17 -68.76 3.81 -11.79
C ARG A 17 -68.48 2.96 -10.55
N THR A 18 -69.43 2.95 -9.62
CA THR A 18 -69.50 1.96 -8.54
C THR A 18 -70.03 0.65 -9.12
N SER A 19 -69.16 -0.37 -9.23
CA SER A 19 -69.49 -1.80 -8.97
C SER A 19 -68.36 -2.81 -9.29
N THR A 20 -67.17 -2.41 -9.76
CA THR A 20 -66.08 -3.37 -10.11
C THR A 20 -64.77 -3.22 -9.34
N THR A 21 -64.66 -2.28 -8.40
CA THR A 21 -63.40 -1.98 -7.67
C THR A 21 -63.25 -2.70 -6.32
N HIS A 22 -64.30 -3.32 -5.78
CA HIS A 22 -64.23 -4.01 -4.49
C HIS A 22 -63.65 -5.43 -4.55
N LEU A 23 -63.62 -6.07 -5.73
CA LEU A 23 -63.05 -7.40 -5.91
C LEU A 23 -61.52 -7.38 -6.11
N THR A 24 -60.97 -6.30 -6.68
CA THR A 24 -59.54 -6.20 -6.99
C THR A 24 -58.69 -5.82 -5.78
N HIS A 25 -59.17 -4.98 -4.87
CA HIS A 25 -58.41 -4.58 -3.68
C HIS A 25 -58.28 -5.70 -2.64
N HIS A 26 -59.27 -6.60 -2.56
CA HIS A 26 -59.25 -7.75 -1.65
C HIS A 26 -58.40 -8.91 -2.19
N GLN A 27 -58.32 -9.07 -3.52
CA GLN A 27 -57.39 -10.01 -4.16
C GLN A 27 -55.93 -9.57 -3.97
N ILE A 28 -55.60 -8.30 -4.24
CA ILE A 28 -54.22 -7.79 -4.12
C ILE A 28 -53.67 -7.86 -2.69
N THR A 29 -54.53 -7.71 -1.67
CA THR A 29 -54.13 -7.79 -0.25
C THR A 29 -53.92 -9.21 0.26
N MET A 30 -54.52 -10.23 -0.38
CA MET A 30 -54.30 -11.66 -0.04
C MET A 30 -53.12 -12.31 -0.80
N GLU A 31 -52.68 -11.73 -1.92
CA GLU A 31 -51.53 -12.23 -2.69
C GLU A 31 -50.17 -11.89 -2.04
N PHE A 32 -50.06 -10.76 -1.35
CA PHE A 32 -48.81 -10.37 -0.67
C PHE A 32 -48.39 -11.31 0.49
N PRO A 33 -49.29 -11.70 1.42
CA PRO A 33 -48.97 -12.64 2.49
C PRO A 33 -48.62 -14.04 1.97
N SER A 34 -49.27 -14.49 0.89
CA SER A 34 -49.05 -15.81 0.29
C SER A 34 -47.75 -15.88 -0.52
N LEU A 35 -47.35 -14.78 -1.18
CA LEU A 35 -46.01 -14.64 -1.76
C LEU A 35 -44.91 -14.65 -0.69
N LEU A 36 -45.14 -13.99 0.45
CA LEU A 36 -44.18 -14.00 1.56
C LEU A 36 -44.03 -15.39 2.18
N LEU A 37 -45.15 -16.10 2.38
CA LEU A 37 -45.18 -17.47 2.90
C LEU A 37 -44.52 -18.47 1.94
N SER A 38 -44.79 -18.35 0.64
CA SER A 38 -44.18 -19.21 -0.37
C SER A 38 -42.66 -18.99 -0.47
N LEU A 39 -42.17 -17.76 -0.36
CA LEU A 39 -40.73 -17.45 -0.25
C LEU A 39 -40.09 -18.07 1.01
N GLN A 40 -40.79 -18.05 2.15
CA GLN A 40 -40.31 -18.66 3.40
C GLN A 40 -40.16 -20.18 3.32
N ILE A 41 -40.92 -20.87 2.46
CA ILE A 41 -40.85 -22.33 2.26
C ILE A 41 -39.91 -22.67 1.09
N LEU A 42 -39.90 -21.87 0.03
CA LEU A 42 -39.08 -22.07 -1.16
C LEU A 42 -37.59 -21.94 -0.85
N ILE A 43 -37.19 -20.95 -0.05
CA ILE A 43 -35.77 -20.72 0.26
C ILE A 43 -35.15 -21.90 1.03
N PRO A 44 -35.75 -22.40 2.15
CA PRO A 44 -35.23 -23.58 2.85
C PRO A 44 -35.25 -24.85 2.00
N THR A 45 -36.28 -25.05 1.17
CA THR A 45 -36.37 -26.23 0.31
C THR A 45 -35.33 -26.21 -0.80
N LEU A 46 -35.06 -25.04 -1.40
CA LEU A 46 -34.00 -24.88 -2.39
C LEU A 46 -32.61 -25.09 -1.76
N ILE A 47 -32.39 -24.57 -0.54
CA ILE A 47 -31.16 -24.79 0.25
C ILE A 47 -31.00 -26.27 0.58
N PHE A 48 -32.06 -26.94 1.03
CA PHE A 48 -32.04 -28.36 1.35
C PHE A 48 -31.75 -29.22 0.12
N LEU A 49 -32.38 -28.91 -1.02
CA LEU A 49 -32.17 -29.61 -2.28
C LEU A 49 -30.73 -29.40 -2.78
N THR A 50 -30.19 -28.18 -2.72
CA THR A 50 -28.78 -27.94 -3.07
C THR A 50 -27.82 -28.68 -2.14
N LEU A 51 -28.09 -28.75 -0.83
CA LEU A 51 -27.27 -29.52 0.11
C LEU A 51 -27.24 -31.02 -0.18
N ILE A 52 -28.36 -31.59 -0.65
CA ILE A 52 -28.46 -32.99 -1.04
C ILE A 52 -27.73 -33.24 -2.38
N LEU A 53 -27.96 -32.36 -3.36
CA LEU A 53 -27.42 -32.52 -4.72
C LEU A 53 -25.92 -32.20 -4.84
N THR A 54 -25.34 -31.48 -3.88
CA THR A 54 -23.92 -31.06 -3.90
C THR A 54 -23.00 -31.96 -3.06
N LYS A 55 -23.44 -33.17 -2.65
CA LYS A 55 -22.57 -34.19 -2.03
C LYS A 55 -21.48 -34.69 -3.00
N LYS A 56 -20.47 -33.87 -3.24
CA LYS A 56 -19.19 -34.30 -3.82
C LYS A 56 -18.27 -34.78 -2.70
N ARG A 57 -17.40 -35.76 -2.99
CA ARG A 57 -16.31 -36.15 -2.08
C ARG A 57 -15.53 -34.89 -1.72
N ALA A 58 -15.49 -34.55 -0.44
CA ALA A 58 -14.74 -33.38 0.01
C ALA A 58 -13.25 -33.61 -0.30
N PRO A 59 -12.61 -32.75 -1.10
CA PRO A 59 -11.16 -32.80 -1.25
C PRO A 59 -10.51 -32.67 0.13
N LYS A 60 -9.29 -33.22 0.29
CA LYS A 60 -8.49 -33.04 1.51
C LYS A 60 -8.07 -31.58 1.61
N LEU A 61 -8.95 -30.75 2.14
CA LEU A 61 -8.72 -29.33 2.37
C LEU A 61 -8.00 -29.13 3.71
N PRO A 62 -7.22 -28.05 3.85
CA PRO A 62 -6.70 -27.62 5.14
C PRO A 62 -7.82 -27.44 6.17
N PRO A 63 -7.50 -27.54 7.47
CA PRO A 63 -8.47 -27.29 8.54
C PRO A 63 -9.04 -25.86 8.46
N GLY A 64 -10.25 -25.65 9.01
CA GLY A 64 -10.87 -24.33 8.98
C GLY A 64 -12.14 -24.24 9.83
N PRO A 65 -12.65 -23.02 10.06
CA PRO A 65 -13.89 -22.80 10.79
C PRO A 65 -15.09 -23.43 10.08
N ARG A 66 -16.10 -23.82 10.86
CA ARG A 66 -17.32 -24.43 10.32
C ARG A 66 -18.00 -23.49 9.32
N ARG A 67 -18.39 -24.07 8.19
CA ARG A 67 -19.06 -23.39 7.08
C ARG A 67 -20.56 -23.48 7.27
N ILE A 68 -21.29 -22.41 6.95
CA ILE A 68 -22.74 -22.46 6.77
C ILE A 68 -23.08 -22.62 5.28
N PRO A 69 -24.22 -23.23 4.93
CA PRO A 69 -24.64 -23.38 3.54
C PRO A 69 -24.65 -22.04 2.79
N VAL A 70 -24.26 -22.08 1.50
CA VAL A 70 -24.21 -20.93 0.57
C VAL A 70 -23.18 -19.85 0.93
N LEU A 71 -23.19 -19.30 2.14
CA LEU A 71 -22.29 -18.21 2.57
C LEU A 71 -20.88 -18.69 2.96
N GLY A 72 -20.71 -19.96 3.33
CA GLY A 72 -19.45 -20.49 3.80
C GLY A 72 -19.01 -19.87 5.13
N ASN A 73 -17.87 -19.20 5.16
CA ASN A 73 -17.22 -18.54 6.29
C ASN A 73 -17.35 -17.01 6.27
N MET A 74 -18.10 -16.42 5.33
CA MET A 74 -18.30 -14.97 5.28
C MET A 74 -18.87 -14.42 6.60
N HIS A 75 -19.75 -15.19 7.25
CA HIS A 75 -20.32 -14.85 8.55
C HIS A 75 -19.25 -14.68 9.65
N ASN A 76 -18.10 -15.35 9.54
CA ASN A 76 -17.00 -15.19 10.49
C ASN A 76 -16.29 -13.83 10.32
N MET A 77 -16.41 -13.19 9.15
CA MET A 77 -15.74 -11.93 8.81
C MET A 77 -16.52 -10.68 9.25
N ILE A 78 -17.79 -10.85 9.65
CA ILE A 78 -18.68 -9.77 10.10
C ILE A 78 -18.42 -9.51 11.60
N SER A 79 -17.23 -9.02 11.95
CA SER A 79 -16.82 -8.80 13.35
C SER A 79 -16.43 -7.36 13.67
N GLY A 80 -16.44 -6.46 12.68
CA GLY A 80 -15.95 -5.08 12.83
C GLY A 80 -14.43 -4.97 13.05
N GLU A 81 -13.73 -6.08 13.27
CA GLU A 81 -12.27 -6.15 13.34
C GLU A 81 -11.66 -6.18 11.94
N ALA A 82 -10.46 -5.61 11.79
CA ALA A 82 -9.75 -5.65 10.52
C ALA A 82 -9.49 -7.11 10.06
N PRO A 83 -9.74 -7.45 8.77
CA PRO A 83 -9.71 -8.83 8.29
C PRO A 83 -8.42 -9.58 8.64
N HIS A 84 -7.26 -8.96 8.48
CA HIS A 84 -5.96 -9.59 8.76
C HIS A 84 -5.78 -9.99 10.24
N ARG A 85 -6.35 -9.25 11.19
CA ARG A 85 -6.29 -9.58 12.63
C ARG A 85 -7.21 -10.77 12.96
N LEU A 86 -8.41 -10.77 12.39
CA LEU A 86 -9.33 -11.90 12.50
C LEU A 86 -8.70 -13.18 11.92
N LEU A 87 -8.12 -13.09 10.73
CA LEU A 87 -7.44 -14.22 10.08
C LEU A 87 -6.27 -14.75 10.92
N HIS A 88 -5.52 -13.85 11.58
CA HIS A 88 -4.48 -14.26 12.52
C HIS A 88 -5.04 -15.00 13.74
N LYS A 89 -6.12 -14.52 14.35
CA LYS A 89 -6.78 -15.23 15.47
C LYS A 89 -7.29 -16.61 15.06
N LEU A 90 -7.86 -16.72 13.86
CA LEU A 90 -8.32 -17.98 13.32
C LEU A 90 -7.14 -18.93 13.05
N SER A 91 -6.01 -18.45 12.53
CA SER A 91 -4.84 -19.30 12.30
C SER A 91 -4.18 -19.79 13.58
N GLN A 92 -4.28 -19.06 14.70
CA GLN A 92 -3.89 -19.60 16.02
C GLN A 92 -4.72 -20.81 16.44
N LYS A 93 -5.97 -20.92 15.96
CA LYS A 93 -6.89 -22.02 16.32
C LYS A 93 -6.86 -23.18 15.32
N PHE A 94 -6.79 -22.89 14.03
CA PHE A 94 -6.89 -23.89 12.96
C PHE A 94 -5.54 -24.27 12.36
N GLY A 95 -4.49 -23.53 12.69
CA GLY A 95 -3.13 -23.79 12.25
C GLY A 95 -2.63 -22.83 11.16
N PRO A 96 -1.36 -22.97 10.77
CA PRO A 96 -0.65 -22.03 9.90
C PRO A 96 -1.09 -22.06 8.43
N VAL A 97 -1.81 -23.11 8.02
CA VAL A 97 -2.47 -23.23 6.72
C VAL A 97 -3.90 -23.63 7.00
N MET A 98 -4.84 -22.73 6.69
CA MET A 98 -6.26 -22.98 6.93
C MET A 98 -7.10 -22.67 5.69
N HIS A 99 -8.28 -23.27 5.62
CA HIS A 99 -9.24 -23.08 4.54
C HIS A 99 -10.41 -22.21 4.98
N LEU A 100 -10.83 -21.31 4.10
CA LEU A 100 -12.07 -20.55 4.22
C LEU A 100 -12.84 -20.67 2.89
N GLN A 101 -14.15 -20.83 2.99
CA GLN A 101 -15.05 -20.72 1.85
C GLN A 101 -15.75 -19.36 1.92
N LEU A 102 -15.54 -18.45 0.97
CA LEU A 102 -16.27 -17.18 0.90
C LEU A 102 -17.26 -17.29 -0.24
N GLY A 103 -18.56 -17.50 0.07
CA GLY A 103 -19.56 -17.80 -0.96
C GLY A 103 -19.12 -18.96 -1.87
N GLU A 104 -18.91 -18.68 -3.15
CA GLU A 104 -18.41 -19.63 -4.15
C GLU A 104 -16.88 -19.73 -4.21
N VAL A 105 -16.17 -18.75 -3.63
CA VAL A 105 -14.71 -18.63 -3.68
C VAL A 105 -14.04 -19.45 -2.58
N SER A 106 -13.16 -20.36 -2.97
CA SER A 106 -12.34 -21.16 -2.04
C SER A 106 -11.01 -20.48 -1.77
N VAL A 107 -10.72 -20.19 -0.50
CA VAL A 107 -9.55 -19.41 -0.06
C VAL A 107 -8.67 -20.24 0.89
N ALA A 108 -7.37 -20.29 0.60
CA ALA A 108 -6.36 -20.78 1.54
C ALA A 108 -5.69 -19.59 2.23
N VAL A 109 -5.58 -19.65 3.56
CA VAL A 109 -4.93 -18.61 4.37
C VAL A 109 -3.61 -19.15 4.90
N ILE A 110 -2.54 -18.42 4.62
CA ILE A 110 -1.17 -18.75 4.99
C ILE A 110 -0.72 -17.83 6.12
N SER A 111 -0.25 -18.40 7.23
CA SER A 111 0.07 -17.66 8.46
C SER A 111 1.38 -18.12 9.13
N SER A 112 2.28 -18.76 8.38
CA SER A 112 3.64 -19.07 8.84
C SER A 112 4.69 -18.76 7.76
N PRO A 113 5.94 -18.43 8.15
CA PRO A 113 7.04 -18.26 7.21
C PRO A 113 7.31 -19.50 6.36
N GLU A 114 7.18 -20.69 6.94
CA GLU A 114 7.45 -21.97 6.26
C GLU A 114 6.42 -22.21 5.16
N ALA A 115 5.13 -22.03 5.45
CA ALA A 115 4.07 -22.17 4.45
C ALA A 115 4.11 -21.02 3.42
N ALA A 116 4.46 -19.80 3.83
CA ALA A 116 4.64 -18.69 2.90
C ALA A 116 5.78 -18.96 1.92
N LYS A 117 6.90 -19.56 2.37
CA LYS A 117 7.99 -19.99 1.49
C LYS A 117 7.53 -21.04 0.48
N GLN A 118 6.67 -21.98 0.89
CA GLN A 118 6.13 -22.98 -0.03
C GLN A 118 5.30 -22.35 -1.16
N VAL A 119 4.47 -21.35 -0.83
CA VAL A 119 3.58 -20.67 -1.80
C VAL A 119 4.33 -19.66 -2.66
N MET A 120 5.21 -18.85 -2.04
CA MET A 120 5.83 -17.68 -2.68
C MET A 120 7.19 -17.98 -3.33
N LYS A 121 7.75 -19.18 -3.13
CA LYS A 121 9.06 -19.57 -3.67
C LYS A 121 9.10 -20.98 -4.25
N THR A 122 8.61 -21.98 -3.52
CA THR A 122 8.71 -23.38 -3.99
C THR A 122 7.70 -23.69 -5.10
N HIS A 123 6.49 -23.15 -5.00
CA HIS A 123 5.40 -23.35 -5.96
C HIS A 123 4.88 -22.01 -6.52
N ASP A 124 5.74 -21.00 -6.56
CA ASP A 124 5.40 -19.62 -6.90
C ASP A 124 4.64 -19.47 -8.22
N ILE A 125 5.03 -20.18 -9.28
CA ILE A 125 4.37 -20.15 -10.59
C ILE A 125 2.91 -20.59 -10.49
N HIS A 126 2.57 -21.56 -9.64
CA HIS A 126 1.18 -22.03 -9.47
C HIS A 126 0.29 -21.01 -8.73
N PHE A 127 0.90 -20.09 -7.98
CA PHE A 127 0.21 -19.05 -7.23
C PHE A 127 0.48 -17.64 -7.77
N ALA A 128 1.10 -17.53 -8.95
CA ALA A 128 1.52 -16.25 -9.52
C ALA A 128 0.34 -15.43 -10.05
N SER A 129 -0.73 -16.08 -10.52
CA SER A 129 -1.92 -15.42 -11.05
C SER A 129 -2.85 -14.96 -9.93
N ARG A 130 -3.41 -13.75 -10.09
CA ARG A 130 -4.43 -13.21 -9.18
C ARG A 130 -5.83 -13.53 -9.70
N SER A 131 -6.76 -13.81 -8.79
CA SER A 131 -8.17 -13.85 -9.15
C SER A 131 -8.63 -12.41 -9.48
N PRO A 132 -9.26 -12.18 -10.63
CA PRO A 132 -9.77 -10.86 -10.97
C PRO A 132 -10.89 -10.47 -10.00
N ILE A 133 -10.82 -9.26 -9.47
CA ILE A 133 -11.93 -8.60 -8.79
C ILE A 133 -12.57 -7.60 -9.77
N ILE A 134 -13.85 -7.30 -9.61
CA ILE A 134 -14.59 -6.43 -10.55
C ILE A 134 -13.92 -5.09 -10.75
N VAL A 135 -13.37 -4.51 -9.67
CA VAL A 135 -12.66 -3.22 -9.76
C VAL A 135 -11.48 -3.35 -10.72
N ALA A 136 -10.57 -4.29 -10.48
CA ALA A 136 -9.37 -4.52 -11.28
C ALA A 136 -9.68 -4.87 -12.74
N GLU A 137 -10.71 -5.67 -12.97
CA GLU A 137 -11.13 -6.03 -14.33
C GLU A 137 -11.51 -4.78 -15.15
N ILE A 138 -12.26 -3.85 -14.54
CA ILE A 138 -12.70 -2.63 -15.21
C ILE A 138 -11.54 -1.63 -15.33
N ILE A 139 -10.86 -1.30 -14.23
CA ILE A 139 -9.87 -0.21 -14.23
C ILE A 139 -8.58 -0.57 -14.96
N SER A 140 -8.23 -1.87 -15.02
CA SER A 140 -7.03 -2.38 -15.66
C SER A 140 -7.32 -2.99 -17.03
N TYR A 141 -8.40 -2.57 -17.70
CA TYR A 141 -8.72 -2.95 -19.09
C TYR A 141 -8.66 -4.47 -19.30
N GLY A 142 -9.43 -5.23 -18.52
CA GLY A 142 -9.42 -6.69 -18.56
C GLY A 142 -8.23 -7.33 -17.84
N CYS A 143 -7.73 -6.72 -16.76
CA CYS A 143 -6.57 -7.19 -16.00
C CYS A 143 -5.29 -7.28 -16.85
N THR A 144 -4.94 -6.20 -17.54
CA THR A 144 -3.69 -6.09 -18.31
C THR A 144 -2.60 -5.28 -17.59
N SER A 145 -2.80 -4.99 -16.31
CA SER A 145 -1.86 -4.26 -15.47
C SER A 145 -0.73 -5.15 -14.94
N ILE A 146 0.31 -4.56 -14.34
CA ILE A 146 1.44 -5.30 -13.75
C ILE A 146 0.97 -6.14 -12.55
N THR A 147 0.05 -5.58 -11.76
CA THR A 147 -0.44 -6.18 -10.52
C THR A 147 -1.43 -7.31 -10.78
N PHE A 148 -2.40 -7.13 -11.68
CA PHE A 148 -3.54 -8.05 -11.84
C PHE A 148 -3.47 -8.94 -13.08
N SER A 149 -2.50 -8.75 -13.98
CA SER A 149 -2.40 -9.60 -15.16
C SER A 149 -2.04 -11.05 -14.81
N PRO A 150 -2.74 -12.04 -15.42
CA PRO A 150 -2.39 -13.45 -15.23
C PRO A 150 -0.94 -13.73 -15.62
N TYR A 151 -0.30 -14.64 -14.89
CA TYR A 151 1.05 -15.05 -15.23
C TYR A 151 1.08 -15.70 -16.63
N GLY A 152 1.99 -15.22 -17.47
CA GLY A 152 2.14 -15.66 -18.85
C GLY A 152 3.20 -14.83 -19.57
N GLU A 153 3.37 -15.06 -20.87
CA GLU A 153 4.41 -14.37 -21.65
C GLU A 153 4.22 -12.84 -21.64
N TYR A 154 2.98 -12.38 -21.81
CA TYR A 154 2.64 -10.96 -21.71
C TYR A 154 3.11 -10.33 -20.39
N TRP A 155 2.73 -10.94 -19.26
CA TRP A 155 3.10 -10.42 -17.93
C TRP A 155 4.62 -10.42 -17.72
N ARG A 156 5.33 -11.46 -18.21
CA ARG A 156 6.79 -11.54 -18.11
C ARG A 156 7.47 -10.40 -18.90
N GLN A 157 7.01 -10.13 -20.12
CA GLN A 157 7.52 -9.02 -20.94
C GLN A 157 7.20 -7.67 -20.30
N LEU A 158 5.96 -7.47 -19.84
CA LEU A 158 5.55 -6.26 -19.14
C LEU A 158 6.39 -5.99 -17.89
N ARG A 159 6.67 -7.04 -17.10
CA ARG A 159 7.49 -6.94 -15.89
C ARG A 159 8.97 -6.65 -16.21
N LYS A 160 9.47 -7.18 -17.33
CA LYS A 160 10.80 -6.86 -17.85
C LYS A 160 10.89 -5.38 -18.23
N ILE A 161 9.94 -4.87 -19.02
CA ILE A 161 9.87 -3.43 -19.38
C ILE A 161 9.80 -2.57 -18.12
N THR A 162 8.91 -2.91 -17.19
CA THR A 162 8.76 -2.18 -15.92
C THR A 162 10.07 -2.11 -15.14
N THR A 163 10.76 -3.25 -14.99
CA THR A 163 11.98 -3.34 -14.17
C THR A 163 13.17 -2.65 -14.83
N LEU A 164 13.35 -2.83 -16.15
CA LEU A 164 14.52 -2.35 -16.87
C LEU A 164 14.39 -0.91 -17.36
N GLU A 165 13.18 -0.48 -17.73
CA GLU A 165 12.98 0.82 -18.38
C GLU A 165 12.30 1.84 -17.46
N LEU A 166 11.28 1.42 -16.68
CA LEU A 166 10.44 2.33 -15.89
C LEU A 166 10.97 2.55 -14.47
N LEU A 167 11.50 1.49 -13.84
CA LEU A 167 11.93 1.49 -12.44
C LEU A 167 13.43 1.18 -12.27
N SER A 168 14.22 1.26 -13.34
CA SER A 168 15.68 1.07 -13.22
C SER A 168 16.32 2.21 -12.43
N MET A 169 17.47 1.93 -11.83
CA MET A 169 18.22 2.95 -11.07
C MET A 169 18.49 4.21 -11.90
N LYS A 170 18.83 4.05 -13.18
CA LYS A 170 19.05 5.18 -14.09
C LYS A 170 17.78 6.02 -14.27
N ARG A 171 16.62 5.38 -14.48
CA ARG A 171 15.33 6.06 -14.61
C ARG A 171 14.88 6.71 -13.30
N VAL A 172 15.05 6.03 -12.17
CA VAL A 172 14.75 6.63 -10.86
C VAL A 172 15.62 7.87 -10.63
N GLN A 173 16.90 7.85 -11.01
CA GLN A 173 17.77 9.02 -10.89
C GLN A 173 17.41 10.15 -11.86
N SER A 174 16.90 9.87 -13.05
CA SER A 174 16.46 10.93 -13.98
C SER A 174 15.30 11.77 -13.41
N PHE A 175 14.46 11.19 -12.55
CA PHE A 175 13.40 11.92 -11.82
C PHE A 175 13.87 12.63 -10.54
N ARG A 176 15.18 12.75 -10.30
CA ARG A 176 15.71 13.45 -9.12
C ARG A 176 15.24 14.90 -9.04
N TRP A 177 15.32 15.62 -10.15
CA TRP A 177 14.88 17.03 -10.22
C TRP A 177 13.42 17.19 -9.80
N LEU A 178 12.55 16.26 -10.23
CA LEU A 178 11.12 16.29 -9.94
C LEU A 178 10.86 16.01 -8.46
N ARG A 179 11.58 15.05 -7.86
CA ARG A 179 11.52 14.79 -6.42
C ARG A 179 11.94 16.00 -5.62
N GLU A 180 13.08 16.60 -5.96
CA GLU A 180 13.58 17.80 -5.28
C GLU A 180 12.55 18.94 -5.39
N LYS A 181 12.04 19.23 -6.59
CA LYS A 181 10.98 20.23 -6.81
C LYS A 181 9.76 20.00 -5.91
N VAL A 182 9.17 18.80 -5.95
CA VAL A 182 7.92 18.48 -5.22
C VAL A 182 8.11 18.58 -3.71
N PHE A 183 9.21 18.03 -3.17
CA PHE A 183 9.42 18.02 -1.72
C PHE A 183 9.92 19.36 -1.18
N VAL A 184 10.64 20.16 -1.99
CA VAL A 184 10.99 21.53 -1.64
C VAL A 184 9.72 22.40 -1.57
N ASP A 185 8.82 22.29 -2.54
CA ASP A 185 7.54 23.01 -2.51
C ASP A 185 6.67 22.58 -1.32
N LEU A 186 6.68 21.29 -0.98
CA LEU A 186 6.00 20.77 0.20
C LEU A 186 6.60 21.36 1.49
N ALA A 187 7.92 21.41 1.61
CA ALA A 187 8.61 21.98 2.76
C ALA A 187 8.30 23.47 2.93
N ARG A 188 8.32 24.27 1.85
CA ARG A 188 7.90 25.68 1.89
C ARG A 188 6.46 25.86 2.38
N LYS A 189 5.55 24.99 1.93
CA LYS A 189 4.15 24.96 2.40
C LYS A 189 4.00 24.60 3.88
N PHE A 190 4.99 23.94 4.48
CA PHE A 190 5.02 23.68 5.92
C PHE A 190 5.67 24.83 6.69
N ALA A 191 6.80 25.36 6.20
CA ALA A 191 7.50 26.49 6.79
C ALA A 191 6.62 27.75 6.88
N GLY A 192 5.83 28.04 5.84
CA GLY A 192 4.90 29.18 5.83
C GLY A 192 3.59 28.93 6.58
N ALA A 193 3.35 27.75 7.13
CA ALA A 193 2.12 27.44 7.84
C ALA A 193 2.21 27.89 9.29
N GLY A 194 1.63 29.05 9.62
CA GLY A 194 1.50 29.55 11.00
C GLY A 194 0.48 28.79 11.87
N ALA A 195 0.03 27.59 11.46
CA ALA A 195 -1.01 26.81 12.12
C ALA A 195 -0.75 25.29 12.00
N GLU A 196 -1.48 24.48 12.77
CA GLU A 196 -1.37 23.01 12.73
C GLU A 196 -1.70 22.47 11.33
N VAL A 197 -0.76 21.73 10.74
CA VAL A 197 -0.90 21.17 9.38
C VAL A 197 -1.01 19.65 9.44
N ASN A 198 -2.01 19.09 8.76
CA ASN A 198 -2.08 17.65 8.55
C ASN A 198 -0.97 17.18 7.58
N PHE A 199 0.17 16.80 8.15
CA PHE A 199 1.33 16.31 7.41
C PHE A 199 0.97 15.14 6.50
N SER A 200 0.24 14.13 7.00
CA SER A 200 -0.10 12.94 6.22
C SER A 200 -0.91 13.30 4.97
N LYS A 201 -1.88 14.21 5.08
CA LYS A 201 -2.67 14.65 3.92
C LYS A 201 -1.81 15.38 2.89
N LYS A 202 -0.98 16.35 3.30
CA LYS A 202 -0.12 17.09 2.36
C LYS A 202 0.97 16.22 1.74
N PHE A 203 1.54 15.31 2.51
CA PHE A 203 2.56 14.38 2.04
C PHE A 203 2.01 13.36 1.03
N ASN A 204 0.83 12.79 1.28
CA ASN A 204 0.16 11.91 0.33
C ASN A 204 -0.10 12.64 -1.00
N ALA A 205 -0.63 13.86 -0.95
CA ALA A 205 -0.87 14.65 -2.15
C ALA A 205 0.42 14.96 -2.92
N ALA A 206 1.52 15.25 -2.22
CA ALA A 206 2.82 15.48 -2.84
C ALA A 206 3.38 14.21 -3.51
N THR A 207 3.26 13.05 -2.85
CA THR A 207 3.75 11.78 -3.39
C THR A 207 2.96 11.35 -4.62
N PHE A 208 1.65 11.53 -4.58
CA PHE A 208 0.80 11.28 -5.73
C PHE A 208 1.18 12.20 -6.89
N GLY A 209 1.31 13.51 -6.62
CA GLY A 209 1.73 14.46 -7.63
C GLY A 209 3.09 14.12 -8.25
N LEU A 210 4.04 13.66 -7.45
CA LEU A 210 5.33 13.18 -7.94
C LEU A 210 5.18 11.98 -8.90
N ILE A 211 4.45 10.95 -8.51
CA ILE A 211 4.29 9.73 -9.31
C ILE A 211 3.53 10.04 -10.60
N SER A 212 2.41 10.74 -10.52
CA SER A 212 1.62 11.07 -11.70
C SER A 212 2.37 11.98 -12.68
N ARG A 213 3.22 12.90 -12.21
CA ARG A 213 4.08 13.71 -13.10
C ARG A 213 5.25 12.92 -13.68
N ALA A 214 5.79 11.94 -12.94
CA ALA A 214 6.77 11.01 -13.50
C ALA A 214 6.12 10.05 -14.52
N ALA A 215 4.82 9.75 -14.33
CA ALA A 215 4.04 8.88 -15.18
C ALA A 215 3.54 9.56 -16.46
N LEU A 216 3.06 10.80 -16.35
CA LEU A 216 2.27 11.53 -17.35
C LEU A 216 2.85 12.90 -17.75
N GLY A 217 4.03 13.25 -17.25
CA GLY A 217 4.68 14.55 -17.47
C GLY A 217 4.24 15.67 -16.50
N ASP A 218 5.13 16.64 -16.26
CA ASP A 218 4.95 17.77 -15.31
C ASP A 218 4.04 18.90 -15.86
N GLY A 219 3.62 18.83 -17.13
CA GLY A 219 2.84 19.88 -17.82
C GLY A 219 1.33 19.63 -17.93
N THR A 220 0.83 18.48 -17.52
CA THR A 220 -0.57 18.11 -17.71
C THR A 220 -1.43 18.63 -16.55
N LYS A 221 -2.18 19.72 -16.78
CA LYS A 221 -3.23 20.20 -15.84
C LYS A 221 -4.24 19.10 -15.47
N GLN A 222 -4.32 18.08 -16.31
CA GLN A 222 -5.15 16.90 -16.18
C GLN A 222 -4.68 15.91 -15.10
N VAL A 223 -3.43 15.99 -14.61
CA VAL A 223 -2.94 15.13 -13.50
C VAL A 223 -3.64 15.47 -12.18
N GLU A 224 -3.96 16.74 -11.94
CA GLU A 224 -4.62 17.16 -10.70
C GLU A 224 -6.07 16.63 -10.60
N SER A 225 -6.74 16.43 -11.74
CA SER A 225 -8.08 15.84 -11.77
C SER A 225 -8.07 14.32 -11.60
N LEU A 226 -6.95 13.61 -11.86
CA LEU A 226 -6.83 12.17 -11.58
C LEU A 226 -6.85 11.85 -10.09
N HIS A 227 -6.21 12.67 -9.26
CA HIS A 227 -6.00 12.38 -7.84
C HIS A 227 -7.26 11.97 -7.06
N PRO A 228 -8.38 12.74 -7.08
CA PRO A 228 -9.58 12.35 -6.35
C PRO A 228 -10.18 11.03 -6.87
N MET A 229 -10.08 10.76 -8.17
CA MET A 229 -10.60 9.54 -8.79
C MET A 229 -9.77 8.31 -8.42
N ILE A 230 -8.44 8.42 -8.41
CA ILE A 230 -7.55 7.33 -7.99
C ILE A 230 -7.74 7.01 -6.50
N ASN A 231 -7.85 8.03 -5.64
CA ASN A 231 -8.14 7.80 -4.22
C ASN A 231 -9.48 7.08 -4.02
N GLU A 232 -10.52 7.48 -4.75
CA GLU A 232 -11.82 6.81 -4.68
C GLU A 232 -11.74 5.36 -5.17
N LEU A 233 -11.00 5.08 -6.24
CA LEU A 233 -10.76 3.70 -6.69
C LEU A 233 -9.99 2.86 -5.66
N ALA A 234 -9.01 3.46 -4.98
CA ALA A 234 -8.27 2.80 -3.90
C ALA A 234 -9.21 2.44 -2.71
N GLU A 235 -10.17 3.30 -2.39
CA GLU A 235 -11.19 3.02 -1.37
C GLU A 235 -12.17 1.93 -1.82
N LEU A 236 -12.65 1.98 -3.06
CA LEU A 236 -13.58 1.00 -3.62
C LEU A 236 -12.94 -0.39 -3.75
N SER A 237 -11.64 -0.47 -4.05
CA SER A 237 -10.88 -1.73 -4.16
C SER A 237 -10.49 -2.34 -2.81
N ALA A 238 -10.58 -1.60 -1.71
CA ALA A 238 -10.28 -2.13 -0.37
C ALA A 238 -11.39 -3.02 0.21
N GLY A 239 -12.60 -2.98 -0.36
CA GLY A 239 -13.76 -3.76 0.07
C GLY A 239 -13.99 -5.04 -0.75
N PHE A 240 -14.89 -5.89 -0.28
CA PHE A 240 -15.42 -7.04 -1.04
C PHE A 240 -16.81 -6.68 -1.60
N ASP A 241 -17.02 -6.80 -2.91
CA ASP A 241 -18.37 -6.77 -3.48
C ASP A 241 -18.97 -8.18 -3.43
N ILE A 242 -20.29 -8.28 -3.25
CA ILE A 242 -20.98 -9.57 -3.21
C ILE A 242 -20.79 -10.36 -4.51
N ALA A 243 -20.62 -9.67 -5.64
CA ALA A 243 -20.36 -10.28 -6.93
C ALA A 243 -18.93 -10.84 -7.06
N ASP A 244 -17.96 -10.37 -6.27
CA ASP A 244 -16.62 -10.97 -6.20
C ASP A 244 -16.66 -12.34 -5.48
N VAL A 245 -17.64 -12.52 -4.59
CA VAL A 245 -17.78 -13.71 -3.74
C VAL A 245 -18.76 -14.74 -4.32
N PHE A 246 -19.65 -14.29 -5.23
CA PHE A 246 -20.62 -15.10 -5.98
C PHE A 246 -20.54 -14.80 -7.48
N PRO A 247 -19.41 -15.08 -8.14
CA PRO A 247 -19.21 -14.75 -9.55
C PRO A 247 -20.21 -15.42 -10.49
N SER A 248 -20.80 -16.58 -10.12
CA SER A 248 -21.76 -17.28 -10.97
C SER A 248 -23.13 -16.56 -11.06
N VAL A 249 -23.45 -15.72 -10.07
CA VAL A 249 -24.76 -15.08 -9.93
C VAL A 249 -24.79 -13.75 -10.68
N LYS A 250 -25.18 -13.80 -11.97
CA LYS A 250 -25.25 -12.61 -12.85
C LYS A 250 -26.11 -11.46 -12.27
N LEU A 251 -27.13 -11.79 -11.49
CA LEU A 251 -27.98 -10.79 -10.82
C LEU A 251 -27.17 -9.90 -9.86
N PHE A 252 -26.23 -10.46 -9.10
CA PHE A 252 -25.37 -9.69 -8.19
C PHE A 252 -24.43 -8.77 -8.96
N GLN A 253 -23.87 -9.23 -10.08
CA GLN A 253 -23.07 -8.35 -10.96
C GLN A 253 -23.90 -7.19 -11.53
N TRP A 254 -25.15 -7.44 -11.91
CA TRP A 254 -26.04 -6.41 -12.46
C TRP A 254 -26.51 -5.38 -11.41
N MET A 255 -26.78 -5.84 -10.19
CA MET A 255 -27.20 -4.96 -9.08
C MET A 255 -26.05 -4.25 -8.37
N SER A 256 -24.78 -4.65 -8.61
CA SER A 256 -23.63 -4.07 -7.93
C SER A 256 -23.53 -2.55 -8.16
N ARG A 257 -23.71 -1.79 -7.07
CA ARG A 257 -23.52 -0.34 -7.05
C ARG A 257 -22.05 0.02 -7.26
N LEU A 258 -21.15 -0.80 -6.72
CA LEU A 258 -19.71 -0.65 -6.89
C LEU A 258 -19.35 -0.75 -8.37
N LYS A 259 -19.81 -1.78 -9.09
CA LYS A 259 -19.60 -1.91 -10.54
C LYS A 259 -20.03 -0.66 -11.31
N LYS A 260 -21.22 -0.14 -11.01
CA LYS A 260 -21.74 1.10 -11.65
C LYS A 260 -20.86 2.31 -11.35
N ARG A 261 -20.41 2.48 -10.10
CA ARG A 261 -19.54 3.60 -9.71
C ARG A 261 -18.17 3.50 -10.36
N VAL A 262 -17.56 2.31 -10.37
CA VAL A 262 -16.26 2.07 -11.01
C VAL A 262 -16.33 2.33 -12.51
N LEU A 263 -17.41 1.94 -13.19
CA LEU A 263 -17.60 2.24 -14.62
C LEU A 263 -17.66 3.75 -14.92
N VAL A 264 -18.26 4.55 -14.04
CA VAL A 264 -18.29 6.01 -14.19
C VAL A 264 -16.88 6.58 -14.04
N ILE A 265 -16.18 6.20 -12.96
CA ILE A 265 -14.82 6.68 -12.69
C ILE A 265 -13.86 6.25 -13.82
N HIS A 266 -13.97 4.99 -14.28
CA HIS A 266 -13.16 4.48 -15.37
C HIS A 266 -13.35 5.27 -16.66
N LYS A 267 -14.57 5.68 -17.01
CA LYS A 267 -14.82 6.54 -18.19
C LYS A 267 -14.14 7.90 -18.08
N ASP A 268 -14.16 8.50 -16.89
CA ASP A 268 -13.51 9.79 -16.67
C ASP A 268 -11.98 9.69 -16.71
N ILE A 269 -11.41 8.64 -16.11
CA ILE A 269 -9.98 8.33 -16.20
C ILE A 269 -9.58 8.06 -17.65
N ASP A 270 -10.34 7.21 -18.35
CA ASP A 270 -10.07 6.85 -19.74
C ASP A 270 -10.02 8.11 -20.63
N ARG A 271 -11.03 8.99 -20.50
CA ARG A 271 -11.05 10.27 -21.22
C ARG A 271 -9.81 11.13 -20.94
N ILE A 272 -9.32 11.17 -19.70
CA ILE A 272 -8.12 11.94 -19.38
C ILE A 272 -6.87 11.28 -19.98
N LEU A 273 -6.71 9.97 -19.83
CA LEU A 273 -5.55 9.27 -20.37
C LEU A 273 -5.51 9.35 -21.90
N GLU A 274 -6.67 9.30 -22.55
CA GLU A 274 -6.80 9.51 -24.00
C GLU A 274 -6.28 10.89 -24.43
N GLU A 275 -6.68 11.95 -23.72
CA GLU A 275 -6.21 13.33 -23.95
C GLU A 275 -4.69 13.45 -23.72
N VAL A 276 -4.19 12.88 -22.63
CA VAL A 276 -2.76 12.93 -22.29
C VAL A 276 -1.92 12.17 -23.31
N ILE A 277 -2.36 10.97 -23.74
CA ILE A 277 -1.68 10.21 -24.80
C ILE A 277 -1.70 10.98 -26.12
N HIS A 278 -2.81 11.67 -26.44
CA HIS A 278 -2.87 12.49 -27.64
C HIS A 278 -1.85 13.64 -27.59
N GLN A 279 -1.75 14.34 -26.46
CA GLN A 279 -0.78 15.41 -26.25
C GLN A 279 0.67 14.95 -26.39
N HIS A 280 1.04 13.78 -25.85
CA HIS A 280 2.40 13.25 -25.97
C HIS A 280 2.75 12.86 -27.42
N ARG A 281 1.77 12.45 -28.23
CA ARG A 281 1.99 12.10 -29.63
C ARG A 281 2.21 13.31 -30.54
N ILE A 282 1.64 14.45 -30.19
CA ILE A 282 1.76 15.70 -30.97
C ILE A 282 2.90 16.59 -30.47
N ALA A 283 3.32 16.42 -29.22
CA ALA A 283 4.42 17.17 -28.63
C ALA A 283 5.74 16.75 -29.31
N ASN A 284 6.36 17.70 -30.00
CA ASN A 284 7.67 17.54 -30.62
C ASN A 284 8.63 18.53 -29.94
N ASN A 285 9.08 18.18 -28.74
CA ASN A 285 9.87 19.09 -27.91
C ASN A 285 11.24 18.49 -27.56
N ASP A 286 12.29 19.09 -28.11
CA ASP A 286 13.70 18.81 -27.79
C ASP A 286 14.07 19.17 -26.33
N GLU A 287 13.21 19.89 -25.60
CA GLU A 287 13.39 20.27 -24.19
C GLU A 287 12.58 19.39 -23.19
N HIS A 288 11.83 18.40 -23.68
CA HIS A 288 11.01 17.52 -22.82
C HIS A 288 11.87 16.46 -22.13
N HIS A 289 11.71 16.31 -20.82
CA HIS A 289 12.31 15.20 -20.09
C HIS A 289 11.45 13.97 -20.29
N GLU A 290 12.00 12.94 -20.94
CA GLU A 290 11.30 11.68 -21.20
C GLU A 290 10.70 11.06 -19.93
N ASP A 291 9.37 10.92 -19.93
CA ASP A 291 8.61 10.34 -18.83
C ASP A 291 8.26 8.86 -19.07
N ILE A 292 7.54 8.24 -18.13
CA ILE A 292 7.18 6.81 -18.22
C ILE A 292 6.21 6.57 -19.39
N LEU A 293 5.30 7.50 -19.69
CA LEU A 293 4.37 7.35 -20.79
C LEU A 293 5.09 7.36 -22.13
N ASP A 294 6.07 8.25 -22.32
CA ASP A 294 6.93 8.25 -23.51
C ASP A 294 7.59 6.90 -23.75
N VAL A 295 8.14 6.29 -22.70
CA VAL A 295 8.77 4.96 -22.77
C VAL A 295 7.76 3.90 -23.16
N LEU A 296 6.58 3.87 -22.53
CA LEU A 296 5.53 2.90 -22.84
C LEU A 296 5.02 3.04 -24.28
N LEU A 297 4.91 4.27 -24.79
CA LEU A 297 4.49 4.53 -26.17
C LEU A 297 5.47 4.00 -27.21
N LYS A 298 6.78 3.90 -26.90
CA LYS A 298 7.76 3.25 -27.79
C LYS A 298 7.49 1.76 -27.99
N TYR A 299 6.93 1.10 -26.97
CA TYR A 299 6.52 -0.31 -27.07
C TYR A 299 5.15 -0.50 -27.74
N GLN A 300 4.51 0.58 -28.21
CA GLN A 300 3.26 0.53 -28.96
C GLN A 300 3.45 0.44 -30.48
N GLN A 301 4.70 0.34 -30.97
CA GLN A 301 5.04 0.41 -32.39
C GLN A 301 4.86 -0.94 -33.11
N ASP A 302 4.37 -0.89 -34.35
CA ASP A 302 4.25 -2.06 -35.23
C ASP A 302 5.63 -2.60 -35.64
N GLY A 303 5.82 -3.92 -35.58
CA GLY A 303 7.07 -4.59 -35.96
C GLY A 303 7.99 -5.01 -34.81
N LEU A 304 7.61 -4.75 -33.56
CA LEU A 304 8.26 -5.34 -32.37
C LEU A 304 7.76 -6.78 -32.15
N ASP A 305 8.65 -7.67 -31.69
CA ASP A 305 8.29 -9.03 -31.27
C ASP A 305 7.26 -9.04 -30.12
N PHE A 306 7.19 -7.95 -29.37
CA PHE A 306 6.21 -7.71 -28.32
C PHE A 306 5.73 -6.25 -28.39
N SER A 307 4.43 -6.05 -28.64
CA SER A 307 3.81 -4.72 -28.67
C SER A 307 2.72 -4.59 -27.62
N LEU A 308 2.65 -3.41 -27.00
CA LEU A 308 1.60 -3.02 -26.09
C LEU A 308 0.44 -2.40 -26.87
N THR A 309 -0.80 -2.73 -26.51
CA THR A 309 -1.96 -1.98 -26.98
C THR A 309 -2.08 -0.67 -26.21
N LYS A 310 -2.86 0.28 -26.73
CA LYS A 310 -3.17 1.52 -26.03
C LYS A 310 -3.81 1.27 -24.67
N ASP A 311 -4.70 0.28 -24.58
CA ASP A 311 -5.34 -0.11 -23.32
C ASP A 311 -4.34 -0.71 -22.33
N ASN A 312 -3.33 -1.45 -22.80
CA ASN A 312 -2.24 -1.91 -21.94
C ASN A 312 -1.45 -0.74 -21.34
N VAL A 313 -1.12 0.27 -22.14
CA VAL A 313 -0.41 1.47 -21.67
C VAL A 313 -1.24 2.19 -20.61
N LYS A 314 -2.53 2.44 -20.87
CA LYS A 314 -3.45 3.07 -19.89
C LYS A 314 -3.55 2.24 -18.61
N SER A 315 -3.63 0.92 -18.73
CA SER A 315 -3.69 -0.01 -17.59
C SER A 315 -2.46 0.07 -16.69
N VAL A 316 -1.25 0.18 -17.27
CA VAL A 316 0.01 0.32 -16.51
C VAL A 316 0.08 1.66 -15.79
N ILE A 317 -0.29 2.77 -16.44
CA ILE A 317 -0.30 4.09 -15.81
C ILE A 317 -1.23 4.12 -14.60
N VAL A 318 -2.46 3.59 -14.75
CA VAL A 318 -3.41 3.50 -13.64
C VAL A 318 -2.87 2.63 -12.50
N ASP A 319 -2.20 1.51 -12.81
CA ASP A 319 -1.60 0.64 -11.80
C ASP A 319 -0.51 1.36 -10.98
N LEU A 320 0.36 2.12 -11.64
CA LEU A 320 1.41 2.93 -10.98
C LEU A 320 0.81 4.02 -10.07
N ASP A 321 -0.20 4.74 -10.55
CA ASP A 321 -0.87 5.78 -9.75
C ASP A 321 -1.70 5.18 -8.61
N MET A 322 -2.32 4.01 -8.82
CA MET A 322 -3.12 3.31 -7.79
C MET A 322 -2.27 2.87 -6.59
N GLU A 323 -1.01 2.45 -6.79
CA GLU A 323 -0.12 2.08 -5.67
C GLU A 323 0.03 3.21 -4.63
N ASP A 324 0.05 4.47 -5.07
CA ASP A 324 0.10 5.63 -4.16
C ASP A 324 -1.28 6.08 -3.68
N GLY A 325 -2.35 5.81 -4.44
CA GLY A 325 -3.73 5.95 -3.95
C GLY A 325 -4.00 5.14 -2.68
N PHE A 326 -3.33 3.99 -2.50
CA PHE A 326 -3.35 3.22 -1.25
C PHE A 326 -2.52 3.84 -0.11
N GLY A 327 -1.79 4.92 -0.39
CA GLY A 327 -0.87 5.61 0.51
C GLY A 327 0.32 4.74 0.92
N LEU A 328 0.72 3.76 0.10
CA LEU A 328 1.78 2.80 0.46
C LEU A 328 3.13 3.48 0.65
N THR A 329 3.50 4.39 -0.25
CA THR A 329 4.74 5.16 -0.18
C THR A 329 4.76 6.04 1.06
N ALA A 330 3.69 6.78 1.30
CA ALA A 330 3.58 7.62 2.49
C ALA A 330 3.54 6.82 3.80
N ARG A 331 2.89 5.65 3.82
CA ARG A 331 2.89 4.74 4.99
C ARG A 331 4.28 4.15 5.24
N ARG A 332 5.01 3.75 4.19
CA ARG A 332 6.39 3.26 4.28
C ARG A 332 7.33 4.35 4.78
N LEU A 333 7.22 5.56 4.23
CA LEU A 333 8.01 6.70 4.68
C LEU A 333 7.63 7.11 6.10
N LYS A 334 6.35 7.12 6.46
CA LYS A 334 5.91 7.31 7.85
C LYS A 334 6.47 6.22 8.78
N GLN A 335 6.56 4.97 8.34
CA GLN A 335 7.19 3.89 9.10
C GLN A 335 8.71 4.05 9.21
N LEU A 336 9.37 4.56 8.17
CA LEU A 336 10.80 4.92 8.21
C LEU A 336 11.04 6.08 9.19
N TYR A 337 10.22 7.14 9.14
CA TYR A 337 10.31 8.29 10.05
C TYR A 337 9.82 8.00 11.48
N LEU A 338 9.14 6.88 11.70
CA LEU A 338 8.87 6.41 13.04
C LEU A 338 10.18 5.85 13.59
N VAL A 339 10.73 6.56 14.59
CA VAL A 339 11.89 6.18 15.42
C VAL A 339 11.95 4.67 15.73
N SER A 340 10.80 4.02 15.91
CA SER A 340 10.71 2.57 16.09
C SER A 340 11.12 1.73 14.89
N GLY A 341 10.78 2.11 13.65
CA GLY A 341 11.13 1.33 12.46
C GLY A 341 12.64 1.27 12.22
N GLN A 342 13.33 2.40 12.39
CA GLN A 342 14.77 2.52 12.15
C GLN A 342 15.63 1.95 13.26
N LEU A 343 15.29 2.21 14.53
CA LEU A 343 16.00 1.59 15.67
C LEU A 343 15.83 0.07 15.67
N GLN A 344 14.63 -0.42 15.32
CA GLN A 344 14.38 -1.85 15.23
C GLN A 344 15.13 -2.49 14.05
N LEU A 345 15.25 -1.81 12.91
CA LEU A 345 16.03 -2.29 11.79
C LEU A 345 17.52 -2.41 12.16
N LEU A 346 18.10 -1.38 12.79
CA LEU A 346 19.51 -1.36 13.16
C LEU A 346 19.88 -2.43 14.22
N ILE A 347 19.00 -2.64 15.21
CA ILE A 347 19.24 -3.55 16.34
C ILE A 347 18.92 -5.02 15.99
N VAL A 348 17.91 -5.27 15.15
CA VAL A 348 17.39 -6.63 14.88
C VAL A 348 18.05 -7.28 13.66
N THR A 349 18.59 -6.52 12.72
CA THR A 349 19.22 -7.07 11.50
C THR A 349 20.67 -7.53 11.69
N SER A 350 21.34 -7.06 12.74
CA SER A 350 22.77 -7.29 13.00
C SER A 350 23.07 -8.38 14.03
N ALA A 351 22.05 -8.85 14.78
CA ALA A 351 22.20 -9.96 15.73
C ALA A 351 21.89 -11.33 15.08
N PRO A 352 22.73 -12.37 15.26
CA PRO A 352 22.46 -13.70 14.72
C PRO A 352 21.19 -14.29 15.32
N TYR A 353 20.33 -14.85 14.47
CA TYR A 353 19.04 -15.41 14.87
C TYR A 353 19.22 -16.49 15.94
N GLY A 354 18.56 -16.34 17.09
CA GLY A 354 18.76 -17.21 18.24
C GLY A 354 17.96 -16.78 19.47
N HIS A 355 18.26 -17.37 20.63
CA HIS A 355 17.61 -17.01 21.90
C HIS A 355 17.89 -15.55 22.27
N TYR A 356 19.14 -15.10 22.10
CA TYR A 356 19.57 -13.72 22.30
C TYR A 356 18.77 -12.75 21.42
N TRP A 357 18.71 -13.01 20.10
CA TRP A 357 17.92 -12.19 19.17
C TRP A 357 16.44 -12.11 19.54
N ARG A 358 15.82 -13.23 19.94
CA ARG A 358 14.41 -13.25 20.35
C ARG A 358 14.17 -12.41 21.61
N HIS A 359 15.10 -12.47 22.56
CA HIS A 359 15.05 -11.68 23.78
C HIS A 359 15.24 -10.18 23.50
N LEU A 360 16.27 -9.84 22.73
CA LEU A 360 16.56 -8.47 22.30
C LEU A 360 15.39 -7.86 21.52
N ARG A 361 14.85 -8.60 20.55
CA ARG A 361 13.65 -8.19 19.79
C ARG A 361 12.48 -7.94 20.72
N LYS A 362 12.26 -8.79 21.73
CA LYS A 362 11.18 -8.63 22.70
C LYS A 362 11.35 -7.33 23.49
N ILE A 363 12.53 -7.06 24.04
CA ILE A 363 12.85 -5.80 24.74
C ILE A 363 12.62 -4.60 23.83
N CYS A 364 13.14 -4.63 22.59
CA CYS A 364 12.94 -3.55 21.63
C CYS A 364 11.45 -3.31 21.37
N THR A 365 10.67 -4.35 21.07
CA THR A 365 9.25 -4.22 20.72
C THR A 365 8.35 -3.82 21.87
N LEU A 366 8.61 -4.35 23.06
CA LEU A 366 7.70 -4.22 24.20
C LEU A 366 8.05 -3.05 25.11
N GLU A 367 9.33 -2.70 25.21
CA GLU A 367 9.80 -1.65 26.13
C GLU A 367 10.23 -0.42 25.34
N LEU A 368 11.33 -0.53 24.57
CA LEU A 368 12.01 0.61 23.95
C LEU A 368 11.19 1.27 22.84
N LEU A 369 10.45 0.47 22.07
CA LEU A 369 9.72 0.90 20.88
C LEU A 369 8.22 0.57 20.99
N SER A 370 7.72 0.44 22.22
CA SER A 370 6.30 0.29 22.48
C SER A 370 5.50 1.46 21.90
N ALA A 371 4.23 1.25 21.55
CA ALA A 371 3.38 2.33 21.02
C ALA A 371 3.35 3.56 21.95
N LYS A 372 3.36 3.32 23.27
CA LYS A 372 3.43 4.38 24.30
C LYS A 372 4.74 5.16 24.21
N ARG A 373 5.88 4.49 24.12
CA ARG A 373 7.21 5.12 24.01
C ARG A 373 7.42 5.82 22.67
N VAL A 374 6.93 5.25 21.58
CA VAL A 374 6.95 5.92 20.26
C VAL A 374 6.09 7.17 20.26
N HIS A 375 4.96 7.16 20.96
CA HIS A 375 4.11 8.33 21.10
C HIS A 375 4.77 9.45 21.91
N SER A 376 5.58 9.12 22.95
CA SER A 376 6.28 10.16 23.73
C SER A 376 7.29 10.96 22.90
N PHE A 377 7.81 10.41 21.79
CA PHE A 377 8.70 11.12 20.86
C PHE A 377 7.96 11.99 19.82
N ARG A 378 6.65 12.21 19.96
CA ARG A 378 5.86 12.99 18.99
C ARG A 378 6.38 14.42 18.83
N SER A 379 6.60 15.13 19.93
CA SER A 379 7.10 16.51 19.93
C SER A 379 8.48 16.62 19.28
N LEU A 380 9.37 15.67 19.55
CA LEU A 380 10.69 15.60 18.94
C LEU A 380 10.62 15.41 17.42
N ARG A 381 9.75 14.50 16.94
CA ARG A 381 9.53 14.29 15.49
C ARG A 381 8.98 15.54 14.81
N GLU A 382 7.98 16.16 15.41
CA GLU A 382 7.37 17.38 14.87
C GLU A 382 8.38 18.52 14.80
N ARG A 383 9.22 18.68 15.83
CA ARG A 383 10.31 19.67 15.87
C ARG A 383 11.36 19.43 14.78
N VAL A 384 11.91 18.22 14.69
CA VAL A 384 12.95 17.88 13.69
C VAL A 384 12.40 18.04 12.27
N PHE A 385 11.14 17.65 12.04
CA PHE A 385 10.49 17.83 10.76
C PHE A 385 10.28 19.31 10.41
N LEU A 386 9.87 20.14 11.37
CA LEU A 386 9.69 21.57 11.16
C LEU A 386 11.03 22.25 10.83
N ASP A 387 12.08 21.89 11.55
CA ASP A 387 13.45 22.39 11.35
C ASP A 387 13.99 22.02 9.94
N LEU A 388 13.76 20.77 9.51
CA LEU A 388 14.02 20.35 8.12
C LEU A 388 13.23 21.19 7.11
N ALA A 389 11.93 21.39 7.35
CA ALA A 389 11.10 22.17 6.44
C ALA A 389 11.56 23.64 6.34
N LEU A 390 11.99 24.24 7.45
CA LEU A 390 12.56 25.59 7.51
C LEU A 390 13.90 25.68 6.78
N ARG A 391 14.82 24.73 7.00
CA ARG A 391 16.09 24.66 6.25
C ARG A 391 15.86 24.59 4.75
N ILE A 392 14.96 23.69 4.32
CA ILE A 392 14.62 23.56 2.90
C ILE A 392 13.99 24.85 2.36
N ALA A 393 13.08 25.47 3.12
CA ALA A 393 12.43 26.70 2.69
C ALA A 393 13.39 27.90 2.59
N SER A 394 14.40 27.97 3.46
CA SER A 394 15.39 29.05 3.51
C SER A 394 16.40 29.04 2.35
N ASN A 395 16.54 27.90 1.66
CA ASN A 395 17.39 27.75 0.49
C ASN A 395 16.64 28.15 -0.80
N GLU A 396 16.52 29.46 -1.05
CA GLU A 396 15.74 29.97 -2.18
C GLU A 396 16.46 29.96 -3.55
N LYS A 397 17.77 29.71 -3.63
CA LYS A 397 18.54 29.88 -4.88
C LYS A 397 19.57 28.79 -5.21
N SER A 398 19.64 27.70 -4.44
CA SER A 398 20.60 26.61 -4.66
C SER A 398 19.86 25.27 -4.80
N PRO A 399 20.34 24.34 -5.67
CA PRO A 399 19.83 22.97 -5.69
C PRO A 399 20.07 22.32 -4.33
N ILE A 400 19.00 21.87 -3.69
CA ILE A 400 19.05 21.23 -2.37
C ILE A 400 19.18 19.73 -2.57
N ASN A 401 20.23 19.12 -1.99
CA ASN A 401 20.34 17.67 -1.92
C ASN A 401 19.38 17.13 -0.86
N LEU A 402 18.12 16.91 -1.26
CA LEU A 402 17.06 16.43 -0.36
C LEU A 402 17.45 15.12 0.33
N THR A 403 18.17 14.23 -0.35
CA THR A 403 18.62 12.97 0.24
C THR A 403 19.50 13.20 1.47
N ALA A 404 20.47 14.10 1.37
CA ALA A 404 21.36 14.44 2.49
C ALA A 404 20.58 15.09 3.64
N GLU A 405 19.68 16.03 3.34
CA GLU A 405 18.84 16.70 4.35
C GLU A 405 17.93 15.73 5.11
N LEU A 406 17.32 14.75 4.41
CA LEU A 406 16.49 13.72 5.03
C LEU A 406 17.33 12.78 5.90
N TYR A 407 18.53 12.41 5.45
CA TYR A 407 19.47 11.59 6.25
C TYR A 407 19.88 12.32 7.53
N ALA A 408 20.39 13.54 7.43
CA ALA A 408 20.81 14.34 8.58
C ALA A 408 19.67 14.52 9.59
N SER A 409 18.45 14.80 9.12
CA SER A 409 17.26 14.94 9.97
C SER A 409 16.86 13.63 10.63
N THR A 410 16.99 12.51 9.92
CA THR A 410 16.75 11.17 10.45
C THR A 410 17.74 10.83 11.56
N TYR A 411 19.03 11.10 11.36
CA TYR A 411 20.05 10.84 12.37
C TYR A 411 19.90 11.75 13.58
N ALA A 412 19.58 13.03 13.38
CA ALA A 412 19.28 13.95 14.47
C ALA A 412 18.09 13.45 15.31
N LEU A 413 17.05 12.90 14.67
CA LEU A 413 15.90 12.32 15.34
C LEU A 413 16.29 11.06 16.15
N ILE A 414 17.02 10.12 15.55
CA ILE A 414 17.45 8.89 16.23
C ILE A 414 18.35 9.24 17.41
N SER A 415 19.38 10.06 17.17
CA SER A 415 20.39 10.44 18.16
C SER A 415 19.76 11.13 19.38
N ARG A 416 18.84 12.08 19.16
CA ARG A 416 18.10 12.74 20.25
C ARG A 416 17.12 11.80 20.96
N ALA A 417 16.54 10.83 20.26
CA ALA A 417 15.67 9.84 20.87
C ALA A 417 16.43 8.80 21.70
N THR A 418 17.67 8.48 21.33
CA THR A 418 18.52 7.49 22.02
C THR A 418 19.34 8.10 23.15
N LEU A 419 19.93 9.27 22.95
CA LEU A 419 20.87 9.91 23.88
C LEU A 419 20.22 11.02 24.72
N GLY A 420 18.99 11.43 24.39
CA GLY A 420 18.28 12.52 25.03
C GLY A 420 18.67 13.90 24.48
N GLU A 421 17.84 14.92 24.76
CA GLU A 421 18.05 16.29 24.21
C GLU A 421 19.25 17.03 24.83
N ARG A 422 19.79 16.54 25.96
CA ARG A 422 20.84 17.23 26.73
C ARG A 422 22.27 16.78 26.40
N ALA A 423 22.42 15.63 25.73
CA ALA A 423 23.73 15.09 25.38
C ALA A 423 24.37 15.95 24.29
N LYS A 424 25.48 16.65 24.55
CA LYS A 424 26.19 17.40 23.50
C LYS A 424 26.76 16.47 22.42
N GLU A 425 26.88 15.17 22.71
CA GLU A 425 27.42 14.17 21.79
C GLU A 425 26.49 13.83 20.61
N HIS A 426 25.22 14.24 20.62
CA HIS A 426 24.29 13.86 19.55
C HIS A 426 24.67 14.44 18.17
N GLU A 427 25.32 15.62 18.14
CA GLU A 427 25.84 16.24 16.91
C GLU A 427 27.11 15.56 16.41
N ALA A 428 27.98 15.09 17.33
CA ALA A 428 29.19 14.35 16.98
C ALA A 428 28.88 12.97 16.36
N LEU A 429 27.74 12.38 16.72
CA LEU A 429 27.32 11.06 16.24
C LEU A 429 26.80 11.07 14.79
N ILE A 430 26.23 12.19 14.32
CA ILE A 430 25.61 12.29 12.98
C ILE A 430 26.58 11.98 11.83
N PRO A 431 27.76 12.65 11.72
CA PRO A 431 28.69 12.38 10.61
C PRO A 431 29.24 10.94 10.64
N ILE A 432 29.42 10.38 11.85
CA ILE A 432 29.88 9.00 12.03
C ILE A 432 28.81 8.01 11.53
N LEU A 433 27.54 8.25 11.85
CA LEU A 433 26.42 7.42 11.37
C LEU A 433 26.22 7.51 9.85
N GLU A 434 26.41 8.69 9.26
CA GLU A 434 26.42 8.88 7.81
C GLU A 434 27.51 8.01 7.16
N GLU A 435 28.74 8.06 7.68
CA GLU A 435 29.87 7.29 7.15
C GLU A 435 29.71 5.77 7.33
N VAL A 436 29.15 5.33 8.47
CA VAL A 436 28.81 3.91 8.70
C VAL A 436 27.81 3.41 7.66
N MET A 437 26.79 4.22 7.33
CA MET A 437 25.78 3.83 6.36
C MET A 437 26.29 3.87 4.92
N GLU A 438 27.19 4.78 4.56
CA GLU A 438 27.92 4.72 3.28
C GLU A 438 28.76 3.44 3.18
N CYS A 439 29.46 3.07 4.26
CA CYS A 439 30.22 1.82 4.32
C CYS A 439 29.30 0.58 4.25
N ALA A 440 28.08 0.65 4.77
CA ALA A 440 27.11 -0.46 4.73
C ALA A 440 26.33 -0.53 3.40
N ALA A 441 26.19 0.58 2.68
CA ALA A 441 25.51 0.66 1.40
C ALA A 441 26.42 0.38 0.19
N GLY A 442 27.74 0.31 0.41
CA GLY A 442 28.72 -0.01 -0.62
C GLY A 442 28.63 -1.47 -1.09
N PHE A 443 28.83 -1.71 -2.39
CA PHE A 443 28.95 -3.05 -2.98
C PHE A 443 30.42 -3.49 -2.95
N TYR A 444 30.79 -4.46 -2.10
CA TYR A 444 32.18 -4.90 -2.01
C TYR A 444 32.38 -6.29 -2.62
N VAL A 445 33.40 -6.44 -3.48
CA VAL A 445 33.79 -7.73 -4.09
C VAL A 445 34.03 -8.82 -3.03
N ALA A 446 34.47 -8.42 -1.83
CA ALA A 446 34.66 -9.31 -0.68
C ALA A 446 33.36 -9.97 -0.16
N GLU A 447 32.18 -9.41 -0.46
CA GLU A 447 30.87 -9.95 -0.05
C GLU A 447 30.42 -11.12 -0.94
N PHE A 448 30.88 -11.18 -2.19
CA PHE A 448 30.63 -12.32 -3.10
C PHE A 448 31.56 -13.51 -2.83
N PHE A 449 32.74 -13.25 -2.25
CA PHE A 449 33.78 -14.26 -2.01
C PHE A 449 34.27 -14.25 -0.55
N PRO A 450 33.40 -14.56 0.42
CA PRO A 450 33.72 -14.48 1.86
C PRO A 450 34.84 -15.43 2.32
N SER A 451 35.19 -16.42 1.51
CA SER A 451 36.26 -17.39 1.74
C SER A 451 37.67 -16.87 1.45
N ILE A 452 37.82 -15.75 0.73
CA ILE A 452 39.12 -15.19 0.33
C ILE A 452 39.52 -14.05 1.28
N LYS A 453 40.16 -14.40 2.40
CA LYS A 453 40.49 -13.47 3.51
C LYS A 453 41.33 -12.25 3.09
N PHE A 454 42.12 -12.34 2.03
CA PHE A 454 42.91 -11.22 1.51
C PHE A 454 42.04 -10.09 0.91
N LEU A 455 40.92 -10.43 0.25
CA LEU A 455 40.01 -9.44 -0.36
C LEU A 455 39.31 -8.57 0.69
N GLN A 456 39.12 -9.08 1.91
CA GLN A 456 38.61 -8.30 3.04
C GLN A 456 39.64 -7.29 3.59
N GLY A 457 40.93 -7.51 3.34
CA GLY A 457 42.03 -6.61 3.74
C GLY A 457 42.36 -5.53 2.71
N VAL A 458 42.24 -5.86 1.41
CA VAL A 458 42.58 -4.95 0.30
C VAL A 458 41.55 -3.82 0.11
N SER A 459 40.29 -4.01 0.53
CA SER A 459 39.24 -3.00 0.38
C SER A 459 39.37 -1.81 1.35
N GLY A 460 40.25 -1.87 2.35
CA GLY A 460 40.37 -0.85 3.41
C GLY A 460 39.15 -0.77 4.37
N LEU A 461 38.05 -1.46 4.05
CA LEU A 461 36.77 -1.40 4.75
C LEU A 461 36.89 -1.81 6.21
N ARG A 462 37.65 -2.88 6.52
CA ARG A 462 37.84 -3.35 7.91
C ARG A 462 38.50 -2.30 8.81
N LYS A 463 39.48 -1.57 8.27
CA LYS A 463 40.18 -0.50 9.01
C LYS A 463 39.28 0.71 9.20
N ARG A 464 38.49 1.06 8.18
CA ARG A 464 37.52 2.16 8.20
C ARG A 464 36.37 1.90 9.19
N VAL A 465 35.72 0.74 9.09
CA VAL A 465 34.67 0.29 10.03
C VAL A 465 35.21 0.15 11.46
N GLY A 466 36.43 -0.36 11.63
CA GLY A 466 37.06 -0.46 12.95
C GLY A 466 37.54 0.88 13.55
N GLY A 467 37.69 1.93 12.73
CA GLY A 467 37.87 3.31 13.18
C GLY A 467 36.55 3.87 13.69
N LEU A 468 35.52 3.83 12.83
CA LEU A 468 34.16 4.29 13.14
C LEU A 468 33.59 3.61 14.40
N HIS A 469 33.80 2.30 14.57
CA HIS A 469 33.33 1.59 15.76
C HIS A 469 33.95 2.12 17.06
N ARG A 470 35.25 2.47 17.06
CA ARG A 470 35.92 3.02 18.24
C ARG A 470 35.40 4.40 18.59
N GLU A 471 35.20 5.26 17.59
CA GLU A 471 34.63 6.59 17.80
C GLU A 471 33.20 6.52 18.34
N ILE A 472 32.39 5.57 17.86
CA ILE A 472 31.05 5.31 18.41
C ILE A 472 31.13 4.83 19.86
N ASP A 473 32.03 3.89 20.18
CA ASP A 473 32.17 3.34 21.52
C ASP A 473 32.59 4.42 22.53
N GLU A 474 33.53 5.29 22.16
CA GLU A 474 33.97 6.43 22.99
C GLU A 474 32.80 7.38 23.29
N ILE A 475 32.03 7.76 22.27
CA ILE A 475 30.86 8.62 22.45
C ILE A 475 29.81 7.96 23.35
N LEU A 476 29.53 6.66 23.15
CA LEU A 476 28.54 5.95 23.96
C LEU A 476 28.98 5.78 25.40
N GLU A 477 30.27 5.55 25.65
CA GLU A 477 30.82 5.50 27.01
C GLU A 477 30.64 6.83 27.74
N ASP A 478 30.91 7.96 27.07
CA ASP A 478 30.74 9.29 27.66
C ASP A 478 29.27 9.58 27.97
N VAL A 479 28.35 9.22 27.08
CA VAL A 479 26.90 9.34 27.32
C VAL A 479 26.47 8.49 28.53
N ILE A 480 26.97 7.26 28.64
CA ILE A 480 26.67 6.36 29.77
C ILE A 480 27.21 6.95 31.07
N ARG A 481 28.43 7.51 31.06
CA ARG A 481 29.03 8.17 32.24
C ARG A 481 28.20 9.37 32.68
N GLN A 482 27.77 10.22 31.75
CA GLN A 482 26.93 11.38 32.05
C GLN A 482 25.59 10.96 32.65
N HIS A 483 24.91 9.97 32.07
CA HIS A 483 23.64 9.50 32.60
C HIS A 483 23.77 8.87 33.99
N ARG A 484 24.86 8.14 34.26
CA ARG A 484 25.15 7.58 35.59
C ARG A 484 25.52 8.65 36.62
N GLY A 485 26.25 9.68 36.23
CA GLY A 485 26.62 10.80 37.10
C GLY A 485 25.40 11.64 37.52
N VAL A 486 24.48 11.90 36.59
CA VAL A 486 23.21 12.61 36.88
C VAL A 486 22.33 11.78 37.81
N GLU A 487 22.27 10.46 37.63
CA GLU A 487 21.52 9.57 38.54
C GLU A 487 22.13 9.47 39.95
N ALA A 488 23.42 9.76 40.13
CA ALA A 488 24.09 9.79 41.43
C ALA A 488 23.87 11.13 42.15
N ASP A 489 23.93 12.25 41.42
CA ASP A 489 23.58 13.59 41.92
C ASP A 489 22.10 13.70 42.31
N GLU A 490 21.18 13.10 41.54
CA GLU A 490 19.74 13.07 41.86
C GLU A 490 19.41 12.14 43.05
N ARG A 491 20.29 11.19 43.39
CA ARG A 491 20.14 10.28 44.54
C ARG A 491 20.87 10.75 45.80
N GLY A 492 21.67 11.80 45.73
CA GLY A 492 22.36 12.38 46.89
C GLY A 492 23.39 11.44 47.53
N GLU A 493 24.01 10.56 46.76
CA GLU A 493 25.10 9.69 47.22
C GLU A 493 26.44 10.34 46.86
N HIS A 494 27.03 11.06 47.83
CA HIS A 494 28.42 11.52 47.78
C HIS A 494 29.34 10.60 48.58
#